data_AF-A0A956CTA8-F1
#
_entry.id   AF-A0A956CTA8-F1
#
_cell.length_a   1.000
_cell.length_b   1.000
_cell.length_c   1.000
_cell.angle_alpha   90.00
_cell.angle_beta   90.00
_cell.angle_gamma   90.00
#
_symmetry.space_group_name_H-M   'P 1'
#
loop_
_entity.id
_entity.type
_entity.pdbx_description
1 polymer ?
#
loop_
_entity_poly.entity_id
_entity_poly.type
_entity_poly.pdbx_seq_one_letter_code
_entity_poly.pdbx_strand_id
1 'polypeptide(L)'
;MWLLLSFGCGTVDLGDNIVPPDLQLDEDFFYCEIQPNVLTAKSCAGGAAGEGGMCHSDRSALRLIDTMDPPPTCVDGEVVGGSVSADYVINFERVQFEVQSDPLSSPFYRRPIGLDSHPRVIFTETDPCAELISEWINRGAL
;
A
#
# COMPACT_ATOMS: atom_id res chain seq x y z
N MET A 1 48.96 25.13 19.92
CA MET A 1 47.82 25.95 19.46
C MET A 1 47.02 25.08 18.51
N TRP A 2 45.83 24.62 18.91
CA TRP A 2 45.06 23.59 18.22
C TRP A 2 44.29 24.18 17.03
N LEU A 3 44.35 23.53 15.86
CA LEU A 3 43.49 23.82 14.71
C LEU A 3 42.07 23.31 14.99
N LEU A 4 41.09 24.20 15.00
CA LEU A 4 39.67 23.85 14.96
C LEU A 4 39.26 23.67 13.50
N LEU A 5 39.12 22.40 13.07
CA LEU A 5 38.43 22.02 11.85
C LEU A 5 36.93 22.02 12.12
N SER A 6 36.24 23.08 11.71
CA SER A 6 34.78 23.11 11.67
C SER A 6 34.29 22.20 10.54
N PHE A 7 33.82 21.00 10.88
CA PHE A 7 33.03 20.18 9.98
C PHE A 7 31.67 20.88 9.78
N GLY A 8 31.48 21.46 8.60
CA GLY A 8 30.18 21.95 8.16
C GLY A 8 29.21 20.77 8.04
N CYS A 9 28.27 20.67 8.98
CA CYS A 9 27.07 19.89 8.83
C CYS A 9 26.19 20.61 7.79
N GLY A 10 26.30 20.22 6.52
CA GLY A 10 25.42 20.70 5.48
C GLY A 10 24.06 20.02 5.63
N THR A 11 23.16 20.61 6.40
CA THR A 11 21.74 20.26 6.32
C THR A 11 21.26 20.74 4.95
N VAL A 12 20.96 19.81 4.05
CA VAL A 12 20.22 20.15 2.84
C VAL A 12 18.85 20.65 3.31
N ASP A 13 18.62 21.96 3.14
CA ASP A 13 17.31 22.58 3.32
C ASP A 13 16.42 22.09 2.17
N LEU A 14 15.81 20.91 2.38
CA LEU A 14 14.69 20.43 1.57
C LEU A 14 13.53 21.35 1.94
N GLY A 15 13.50 22.56 1.38
CA GLY A 15 12.45 23.55 1.66
C GLY A 15 11.06 22.92 1.53
N ASP A 16 10.04 23.59 2.09
CA ASP A 16 8.66 23.11 2.34
C ASP A 16 7.86 22.53 1.14
N ASN A 17 8.49 22.33 -0.02
CA ASN A 17 7.95 21.74 -1.22
C ASN A 17 8.35 20.25 -1.37
N ILE A 18 8.15 19.43 -0.34
CA ILE A 18 8.02 17.99 -0.55
C ILE A 18 6.64 17.78 -1.18
N VAL A 19 6.55 17.98 -2.49
CA VAL A 19 5.40 17.53 -3.28
C VAL A 19 5.57 16.02 -3.40
N PRO A 20 4.66 15.20 -2.84
CA PRO A 20 4.68 13.77 -3.09
C PRO A 20 4.67 13.55 -4.61
N PRO A 21 5.45 12.58 -5.14
CA PRO A 21 5.35 12.25 -6.56
C PRO A 21 3.88 11.98 -6.90
N ASP A 22 3.41 12.55 -8.01
CA ASP A 22 2.05 12.35 -8.49
C ASP A 22 1.93 10.92 -9.05
N LEU A 23 1.70 9.96 -8.16
CA LEU A 23 1.56 8.55 -8.49
C LEU A 23 0.29 8.34 -9.30
N GLN A 24 0.45 7.87 -10.53
CA GLN A 24 -0.65 7.48 -11.39
C GLN A 24 -0.97 6.00 -11.16
N LEU A 25 -1.46 5.69 -9.95
CA LEU A 25 -1.78 4.31 -9.57
C LEU A 25 -2.88 3.74 -10.47
N ASP A 26 -2.64 2.53 -10.97
CA ASP A 26 -3.57 1.82 -11.85
C ASP A 26 -4.77 1.32 -11.03
N GLU A 27 -5.89 2.02 -11.18
CA GLU A 27 -7.15 1.73 -10.51
C GLU A 27 -7.70 0.34 -10.88
N ASP A 28 -7.63 -0.03 -12.16
CA ASP A 28 -8.13 -1.31 -12.66
C ASP A 28 -7.32 -2.47 -12.10
N PHE A 29 -5.99 -2.34 -12.07
CA PHE A 29 -5.13 -3.34 -11.45
C PHE A 29 -5.40 -3.46 -9.94
N PHE A 30 -5.68 -2.34 -9.26
CA PHE A 30 -6.06 -2.40 -7.86
C PHE A 30 -7.35 -3.20 -7.66
N TYR A 31 -8.37 -2.97 -8.50
CA TYR A 31 -9.64 -3.67 -8.40
C TYR A 31 -9.56 -5.14 -8.80
N CYS A 32 -8.76 -5.47 -9.80
CA CYS A 32 -8.65 -6.83 -10.32
C CYS A 32 -7.69 -7.70 -9.51
N GLU A 33 -6.61 -7.12 -8.97
CA GLU A 33 -5.54 -7.88 -8.34
C GLU A 33 -5.34 -7.54 -6.87
N ILE A 34 -5.17 -6.26 -6.53
CA ILE A 34 -4.78 -5.88 -5.15
C ILE A 34 -5.91 -6.12 -4.15
N GLN A 35 -7.11 -5.57 -4.40
CA GLN A 35 -8.23 -5.73 -3.48
C GLN A 35 -8.61 -7.21 -3.25
N PRO A 36 -8.85 -8.03 -4.28
CA PRO A 36 -9.28 -9.42 -4.05
C PRO A 36 -8.13 -10.32 -3.56
N ASN A 37 -6.95 -10.26 -4.19
CA ASN A 37 -5.89 -11.25 -3.97
C ASN A 37 -4.96 -10.88 -2.81
N VAL A 38 -4.91 -9.60 -2.43
CA VAL A 38 -4.11 -9.13 -1.29
C VAL A 38 -5.00 -8.75 -0.12
N LEU A 39 -5.83 -7.71 -0.27
CA LEU A 39 -6.54 -7.12 0.87
C LEU A 39 -7.60 -8.05 1.44
N THR A 40 -8.44 -8.63 0.58
CA THR A 40 -9.50 -9.55 1.00
C THR A 40 -8.91 -10.91 1.39
N ALA A 41 -8.09 -11.53 0.54
CA ALA A 41 -7.56 -12.88 0.78
C ALA A 41 -6.64 -12.98 2.01
N LYS A 42 -5.92 -11.90 2.36
CA LYS A 42 -5.05 -11.86 3.56
C LYS A 42 -5.71 -11.15 4.74
N SER A 43 -6.98 -10.78 4.61
CA SER A 43 -7.76 -10.08 5.64
C SER A 43 -7.06 -8.83 6.17
N CYS A 44 -6.51 -8.02 5.26
CA CYS A 44 -5.80 -6.79 5.60
C CYS A 44 -6.74 -5.72 6.16
N ALA A 45 -8.00 -5.68 5.76
CA ALA A 45 -9.01 -4.81 6.40
C ALA A 45 -9.42 -5.35 7.77
N GLY A 46 -9.65 -6.66 7.83
CA GLY A 46 -9.96 -7.45 9.02
C GLY A 46 -8.77 -7.77 9.94
N GLY A 47 -8.97 -8.77 10.79
CA GLY A 47 -7.93 -9.51 11.52
C GLY A 47 -8.10 -11.00 11.27
N ALA A 48 -7.20 -11.86 11.75
CA ALA A 48 -7.41 -13.30 11.62
C ALA A 48 -8.67 -13.72 12.39
N ALA A 49 -9.31 -14.82 11.97
CA ALA A 49 -10.46 -15.38 12.68
C ALA A 49 -10.12 -15.61 14.17
N GLY A 50 -10.79 -14.89 15.07
CA GLY A 50 -10.55 -14.94 16.52
C GLY A 50 -9.83 -13.72 17.11
N GLU A 51 -9.37 -12.79 16.29
CA GLU A 51 -8.79 -11.52 16.77
C GLU A 51 -9.86 -10.43 16.80
N GLY A 52 -10.32 -10.09 18.00
CA GLY A 52 -11.32 -9.02 18.18
C GLY A 52 -10.74 -7.63 17.87
N GLY A 53 -11.40 -6.90 16.96
CA GLY A 53 -11.10 -5.51 16.58
C GLY A 53 -10.14 -5.42 15.41
N MET A 54 -10.64 -4.98 14.24
CA MET A 54 -9.85 -4.95 13.02
C MET A 54 -8.78 -3.85 13.07
N CYS A 55 -7.52 -4.21 12.77
CA CYS A 55 -6.41 -3.26 12.84
C CYS A 55 -6.58 -2.12 11.84
N HIS A 56 -7.14 -2.43 10.67
CA HIS A 56 -7.36 -1.46 9.61
C HIS A 56 -8.80 -0.97 9.50
N SER A 57 -9.77 -1.44 10.30
CA SER A 57 -11.08 -0.76 10.35
C SER A 57 -11.09 0.46 11.27
N ASP A 58 -10.44 0.37 12.44
CA ASP A 58 -10.69 1.34 13.53
C ASP A 58 -9.44 1.88 14.22
N ARG A 59 -8.29 1.17 14.13
CA ARG A 59 -7.15 1.42 15.03
C ARG A 59 -5.83 1.82 14.35
N SER A 60 -5.81 1.97 13.03
CA SER A 60 -4.60 2.38 12.29
C SER A 60 -4.84 3.64 11.45
N ALA A 61 -3.73 4.18 10.92
CA ALA A 61 -3.75 5.29 9.99
C ALA A 61 -4.37 4.87 8.64
N LEU A 62 -3.99 3.69 8.14
CA LEU A 62 -4.62 3.06 6.97
C LEU A 62 -5.95 2.42 7.37
N ARG A 63 -7.06 3.10 7.07
CA ARG A 63 -8.39 2.64 7.49
C ARG A 63 -9.15 1.88 6.42
N LEU A 64 -8.84 0.63 6.12
CA LEU A 64 -9.59 -0.18 5.15
C LEU A 64 -10.98 -0.60 5.67
N ILE A 65 -11.89 -0.92 4.74
CA ILE A 65 -13.16 -1.59 5.05
C ILE A 65 -13.17 -3.00 4.48
N ASP A 66 -13.79 -3.92 5.21
CA ASP A 66 -14.04 -5.26 4.69
C ASP A 66 -14.98 -5.18 3.50
N THR A 67 -14.65 -5.95 2.46
CA THR A 67 -15.46 -6.01 1.25
C THR A 67 -16.13 -7.36 1.17
N MET A 68 -17.47 -7.35 1.17
CA MET A 68 -18.30 -8.55 0.98
C MET A 68 -18.82 -8.67 -0.45
N ASP A 69 -18.62 -7.62 -1.26
CA ASP A 69 -19.02 -7.60 -2.67
C ASP A 69 -18.08 -8.47 -3.52
N PRO A 70 -18.63 -9.12 -4.56
CA PRO A 70 -17.81 -9.89 -5.49
C PRO A 70 -16.83 -8.96 -6.24
N PRO A 71 -15.65 -9.47 -6.63
CA PRO A 71 -14.75 -8.71 -7.51
C PRO A 71 -15.43 -8.40 -8.84
N PRO A 72 -15.03 -7.29 -9.51
CA PRO A 72 -15.51 -6.97 -10.85
C PRO A 72 -15.07 -8.04 -11.86
N THR A 73 -15.65 -8.00 -13.07
CA THR A 73 -15.19 -8.90 -14.15
C THR A 73 -13.92 -8.32 -14.76
N CYS A 74 -12.82 -9.08 -14.65
CA CYS A 74 -11.52 -8.66 -15.12
C CYS A 74 -10.99 -9.56 -16.24
N VAL A 75 -10.25 -8.96 -17.18
CA VAL A 75 -9.45 -9.65 -18.20
C VAL A 75 -8.09 -8.98 -18.24
N ASP A 76 -7.02 -9.76 -18.07
CA ASP A 76 -5.63 -9.28 -18.10
C ASP A 76 -5.34 -8.08 -17.16
N GLY A 77 -6.00 -8.07 -15.99
CA GLY A 77 -5.84 -7.01 -14.98
C GLY A 77 -6.67 -5.75 -15.23
N GLU A 78 -7.51 -5.72 -16.26
CA GLU A 78 -8.40 -4.60 -16.60
C GLU A 78 -9.87 -4.94 -16.33
N VAL A 79 -10.66 -3.93 -15.90
CA VAL A 79 -12.09 -4.10 -15.64
C VAL A 79 -12.85 -4.08 -16.97
N VAL A 80 -13.39 -5.22 -17.39
CA VAL A 80 -14.12 -5.35 -18.68
C VAL A 80 -15.63 -5.38 -18.54
N GLY A 81 -16.15 -5.45 -17.31
CA GLY A 81 -17.59 -5.46 -17.07
C GLY A 81 -17.99 -5.63 -15.62
N GLY A 82 -19.27 -5.36 -15.35
CA GLY A 82 -19.79 -5.23 -13.99
C GLY A 82 -19.59 -3.81 -13.42
N SER A 83 -20.12 -3.58 -12.22
CA SER A 83 -19.87 -2.35 -11.46
C SER A 83 -18.79 -2.62 -10.43
N VAL A 84 -17.78 -1.77 -10.35
CA VAL A 84 -16.91 -1.69 -9.17
C VAL A 84 -17.75 -1.25 -7.99
N SER A 85 -17.70 -1.97 -6.88
CA SER A 85 -18.48 -1.59 -5.70
C SER A 85 -17.85 -0.40 -4.97
N ALA A 86 -18.66 0.30 -4.19
CA ALA A 86 -18.18 1.43 -3.39
C ALA A 86 -17.05 1.01 -2.43
N ASP A 87 -17.06 -0.24 -1.94
CA ASP A 87 -16.04 -0.74 -1.02
C ASP A 87 -14.65 -0.79 -1.66
N TYR A 88 -14.58 -1.23 -2.93
CA TYR A 88 -13.34 -1.27 -3.71
C TYR A 88 -12.80 0.15 -3.92
N VAL A 89 -13.66 1.09 -4.34
CA VAL A 89 -13.29 2.49 -4.56
C VAL A 89 -12.76 3.13 -3.27
N ILE A 90 -13.48 2.94 -2.17
CA ILE A 90 -13.09 3.48 -0.86
C ILE A 90 -11.71 2.95 -0.44
N ASN A 91 -11.46 1.65 -0.59
CA ASN A 91 -10.17 1.08 -0.23
C ASN A 91 -9.03 1.56 -1.13
N PHE A 92 -9.26 1.72 -2.45
CA PHE A 92 -8.28 2.32 -3.36
C PHE A 92 -7.90 3.74 -2.91
N GLU A 93 -8.91 4.58 -2.67
CA GLU A 93 -8.72 5.96 -2.19
C GLU A 93 -7.96 6.05 -0.87
N ARG A 94 -8.01 5.00 -0.03
CA ARG A 94 -7.30 4.96 1.26
C ARG A 94 -5.87 4.45 1.10
N VAL A 95 -5.68 3.43 0.28
CA VAL A 95 -4.35 2.86 0.02
C VAL A 95 -3.46 3.86 -0.69
N GLN A 96 -3.98 4.66 -1.63
CA GLN A 96 -3.18 5.63 -2.39
C GLN A 96 -2.38 6.61 -1.49
N PHE A 97 -2.87 6.93 -0.28
CA PHE A 97 -2.19 7.82 0.66
C PHE A 97 -1.01 7.16 1.39
N GLU A 98 -0.93 5.84 1.39
CA GLU A 98 0.16 5.08 2.02
C GLU A 98 1.19 4.56 1.00
N VAL A 99 0.89 4.65 -0.30
CA VAL A 99 1.76 4.17 -1.36
C VAL A 99 2.86 5.20 -1.66
N GLN A 100 4.04 4.70 -2.02
CA GLN A 100 5.20 5.50 -2.46
C GLN A 100 5.65 4.97 -3.82
N SER A 101 6.42 5.76 -4.58
CA SER A 101 6.85 5.42 -5.95
C SER A 101 7.81 4.24 -6.07
N ASP A 102 8.38 3.79 -4.95
CA ASP A 102 9.25 2.62 -4.93
C ASP A 102 8.73 1.62 -3.88
N PRO A 103 8.55 0.32 -4.24
CA PRO A 103 8.07 -0.69 -3.30
C PRO A 103 8.94 -0.77 -2.03
N LEU A 104 10.26 -0.66 -2.16
CA LEU A 104 11.17 -0.69 -1.01
C LEU A 104 11.13 0.58 -0.15
N SER A 105 10.41 1.62 -0.57
CA SER A 105 10.10 2.81 0.23
C SER A 105 8.65 2.86 0.70
N SER A 106 7.75 2.08 0.08
CA SER A 106 6.32 2.12 0.36
C SER A 106 5.95 1.31 1.60
N PRO A 107 5.34 1.92 2.63
CA PRO A 107 4.78 1.21 3.78
C PRO A 107 3.79 0.10 3.39
N PHE A 108 3.03 0.30 2.31
CA PHE A 108 2.05 -0.67 1.81
C PHE A 108 2.70 -1.99 1.35
N TYR A 109 3.93 -1.93 0.83
CA TYR A 109 4.71 -3.11 0.50
C TYR A 109 5.52 -3.63 1.70
N ARG A 110 6.25 -2.75 2.40
CA ARG A 110 7.23 -3.15 3.43
C ARG A 110 6.62 -3.76 4.69
N ARG A 111 5.47 -3.24 5.15
CA ARG A 111 4.87 -3.66 6.43
C ARG A 111 4.35 -5.11 6.38
N PRO A 112 3.58 -5.53 5.34
CA PRO A 112 3.11 -6.91 5.26
C PRO A 112 4.23 -7.96 5.21
N ILE A 113 5.41 -7.62 4.71
CA ILE A 113 6.57 -8.53 4.60
C ILE A 113 7.59 -8.39 5.74
N GLY A 114 7.31 -7.55 6.74
CA GLY A 114 8.18 -7.39 7.91
C GLY A 114 9.45 -6.57 7.68
N LEU A 115 9.50 -5.75 6.63
CA LEU A 115 10.60 -4.80 6.39
C LEU A 115 10.39 -3.44 7.09
N ASP A 116 9.21 -3.19 7.65
CA ASP A 116 8.91 -1.99 8.45
C ASP A 116 8.07 -2.38 9.67
N SER A 117 7.98 -1.46 10.64
CA SER A 117 7.24 -1.68 11.89
C SER A 117 5.76 -1.91 11.62
N HIS A 118 5.30 -3.14 11.84
CA HIS A 118 3.91 -3.54 11.82
C HIS A 118 3.69 -4.62 12.88
N PRO A 119 2.53 -4.67 13.58
CA PRO A 119 2.28 -5.69 14.60
C PRO A 119 2.29 -7.13 14.07
N ARG A 120 2.25 -7.32 12.74
CA ARG A 120 2.20 -8.63 12.08
C ARG A 120 2.98 -8.64 10.78
N VAL A 121 3.60 -9.78 10.49
CA VAL A 121 4.02 -10.15 9.14
C VAL A 121 2.89 -10.98 8.54
N ILE A 122 2.41 -10.61 7.35
CA ILE A 122 1.26 -11.20 6.69
C ILE A 122 1.70 -12.23 5.64
N PHE A 123 2.78 -11.96 4.91
CA PHE A 123 3.36 -12.87 3.93
C PHE A 123 4.87 -12.60 3.77
N THR A 124 5.59 -13.48 3.08
CA THR A 124 7.04 -13.30 2.81
C THR A 124 7.26 -12.50 1.52
N GLU A 125 8.47 -11.98 1.31
CA GLU A 125 8.87 -11.28 0.09
C GLU A 125 8.67 -12.12 -1.19
N THR A 126 8.76 -13.44 -1.10
CA THR A 126 8.55 -14.37 -2.23
C THR A 126 7.10 -14.83 -2.39
N ASP A 127 6.14 -14.31 -1.61
CA ASP A 127 4.71 -14.62 -1.78
C ASP A 127 4.18 -13.84 -3.00
N PRO A 128 3.32 -14.44 -3.86
CA PRO A 128 2.72 -13.75 -5.00
C PRO A 128 2.03 -12.43 -4.62
N CYS A 129 1.53 -12.27 -3.40
CA CYS A 129 0.95 -11.00 -2.93
C CYS A 129 1.98 -9.87 -2.86
N ALA A 130 3.23 -10.18 -2.50
CA ALA A 130 4.31 -9.20 -2.50
C ALA A 130 4.65 -8.79 -3.95
N GLU A 131 4.67 -9.74 -4.88
CA GLU A 131 4.89 -9.47 -6.30
C GLU A 131 3.80 -8.57 -6.88
N LEU A 132 2.52 -8.84 -6.60
CA LEU A 132 1.39 -8.01 -7.06
C LEU A 132 1.49 -6.56 -6.56
N ILE A 133 1.80 -6.35 -5.28
CA ILE A 133 1.97 -5.00 -4.73
C ILE A 133 3.16 -4.30 -5.40
N SER A 134 4.28 -4.99 -5.57
CA SER A 134 5.45 -4.42 -6.23
C SER A 134 5.17 -4.04 -7.69
N GLU A 135 4.47 -4.90 -8.43
CA GLU A 135 4.09 -4.64 -9.81
C GLU A 135 3.21 -3.40 -9.91
N TRP A 136 2.15 -3.35 -9.09
CA TRP A 136 1.21 -2.23 -9.08
C TRP A 136 1.89 -0.88 -8.80
N ILE A 137 2.75 -0.84 -7.78
CA ILE A 137 3.51 0.36 -7.45
C ILE A 137 4.42 0.78 -8.61
N ASN A 138 5.16 -0.17 -9.19
CA ASN A 138 6.08 0.11 -10.29
C ASN A 138 5.36 0.58 -11.56
N ARG A 139 4.13 0.11 -11.81
CA ARG A 139 3.29 0.56 -12.94
C ARG A 139 2.82 2.01 -12.77
N GLY A 140 2.56 2.45 -11.54
CA GLY A 140 2.06 3.81 -11.26
C GLY A 140 3.13 4.86 -10.98
N ALA A 141 4.39 4.46 -10.85
CA ALA A 141 5.53 5.33 -10.55
C ALA A 141 6.21 5.95 -11.80
N LEU A 142 5.53 5.94 -12.95
CA LEU A 142 6.06 6.36 -14.26
C LEU A 142 6.46 7.84 -14.34
#